data_AF-A0A3N2PSF8-F1
#
_entry.id   AF-A0A3N2PSF8-F1
#
_cell.length_a   1.000
_cell.length_b   1.000
_cell.length_c   1.000
_cell.angle_alpha   90.00
_cell.angle_beta   90.00
_cell.angle_gamma   90.00
#
_symmetry.space_group_name_H-M   'P 1'
#
loop_
_entity.id
_entity.type
_entity.pdbx_description
1 polymer ?
#
loop_
_entity_poly.entity_id
_entity_poly.type
_entity_poly.pdbx_seq_one_letter_code
_entity_poly.pdbx_strand_id
1 'polypeptide(L)'
;MTVSSCTTVQLKQPESHVIPQNLGSDVDQVAATYVLKQRPISVTLDGPTIFTLTAALIFLIHFTKQSIVEIFLATVPILLLIHNDYNNFIGLGPGGTPATFQGYVRIAWLRLWAIRDPFSPPKPDPSRRPERGILHDSPLPYRPGPRPIVAGIAPQRQLDQHGTLQHYRALRRTLENLAHTRSEKFGTARSCLEKHGLGLFARHPVNVTCNGEVCHVHESDHSLHMNLHPDDIAEVLAKGWGQRHPLACKGWFGSMPVPEEFLMVYAPRDDLELQIVCRIIEAAIWFVIADREKLDVLPDTANTDGVIRAVGGNF
;
A
#
# COMPACT_ATOMS: atom_id res chain seq x y z
N MET A 1 -78.06 -44.02 35.94
CA MET A 1 -77.17 -44.21 37.11
C MET A 1 -76.16 -43.09 37.12
N THR A 2 -76.10 -42.44 38.27
CA THR A 2 -75.30 -41.29 38.72
C THR A 2 -73.78 -41.52 38.60
N VAL A 3 -73.00 -40.50 38.21
CA VAL A 3 -72.03 -39.72 39.05
C VAL A 3 -70.86 -39.13 38.23
N SER A 4 -70.70 -37.81 38.38
CA SER A 4 -69.55 -36.88 38.39
C SER A 4 -68.30 -36.94 37.49
N SER A 5 -67.97 -35.69 37.11
CA SER A 5 -66.77 -35.06 36.54
C SER A 5 -65.42 -35.32 37.22
N CYS A 6 -64.33 -35.26 36.43
CA CYS A 6 -63.06 -34.68 36.87
C CYS A 6 -62.28 -34.06 35.68
N THR A 7 -61.93 -32.79 35.82
CA THR A 7 -61.16 -31.94 34.89
C THR A 7 -59.67 -32.23 34.99
N THR A 8 -58.95 -32.36 33.87
CA THR A 8 -57.46 -32.35 33.85
C THR A 8 -56.95 -31.18 33.01
N VAL A 9 -56.06 -30.42 33.64
CA VAL A 9 -55.46 -29.15 33.21
C VAL A 9 -54.42 -29.39 32.10
N GLN A 10 -54.50 -28.61 31.02
CA GLN A 10 -53.50 -28.51 29.95
C GLN A 10 -52.31 -27.65 30.44
N LEU A 11 -51.13 -28.25 30.57
CA LEU A 11 -49.87 -27.56 30.85
C LEU A 11 -49.23 -27.09 29.54
N LYS A 12 -49.18 -25.77 29.39
CA LYS A 12 -48.56 -25.01 28.29
C LYS A 12 -47.03 -25.19 28.32
N GLN A 13 -46.43 -25.67 27.22
CA GLN A 13 -44.97 -25.72 27.04
C GLN A 13 -44.37 -24.30 26.99
N PRO A 14 -43.18 -24.07 27.57
CA PRO A 14 -42.55 -22.76 27.58
C PRO A 14 -41.86 -22.44 26.25
N GLU A 15 -42.12 -21.23 25.76
CA GLU A 15 -41.37 -20.56 24.68
C GLU A 15 -39.89 -20.44 25.07
N SER A 16 -38.99 -20.95 24.23
CA SER A 16 -37.55 -20.71 24.37
C SER A 16 -37.11 -19.75 23.27
N HIS A 17 -36.48 -18.67 23.72
CA HIS A 17 -36.00 -17.54 22.96
C HIS A 17 -35.08 -17.94 21.80
N VAL A 18 -35.43 -17.48 20.60
CA VAL A 18 -34.54 -17.45 19.43
C VAL A 18 -33.47 -16.38 19.68
N ILE A 19 -32.26 -16.80 20.03
CA ILE A 19 -31.07 -15.95 19.95
C ILE A 19 -30.66 -15.93 18.48
N PRO A 20 -30.64 -14.79 17.78
CA PRO A 20 -30.21 -14.75 16.39
C PRO A 20 -28.72 -15.10 16.31
N GLN A 21 -28.44 -16.23 15.66
CA GLN A 21 -27.14 -16.56 15.09
C GLN A 21 -26.87 -15.53 13.99
N ASN A 22 -26.19 -14.44 14.33
CA ASN A 22 -25.60 -13.54 13.34
C ASN A 22 -24.41 -12.80 13.98
N LEU A 23 -23.31 -13.52 14.15
CA LEU A 23 -22.00 -12.92 14.39
C LEU A 23 -20.92 -13.84 13.81
N GLY A 24 -20.97 -14.03 12.50
CA GLY A 24 -20.08 -14.94 11.79
C GLY A 24 -20.29 -14.87 10.29
N SER A 25 -20.09 -13.70 9.68
CA SER A 25 -20.03 -13.61 8.20
C SER A 25 -19.46 -12.31 7.63
N ASP A 26 -18.73 -11.49 8.40
CA ASP A 26 -18.14 -10.22 7.90
C ASP A 26 -16.61 -10.16 7.95
N VAL A 27 -15.93 -11.26 8.32
CA VAL A 27 -14.46 -11.29 8.46
C VAL A 27 -13.77 -12.03 7.30
N ASP A 28 -14.53 -12.69 6.42
CA ASP A 28 -13.98 -13.49 5.31
C ASP A 28 -14.31 -12.94 3.90
N GLN A 29 -14.89 -11.74 3.80
CA GLN A 29 -15.12 -11.13 2.49
C GLN A 29 -13.96 -10.22 2.04
N VAL A 30 -13.11 -10.82 1.19
CA VAL A 30 -12.35 -10.19 0.10
C VAL A 30 -11.14 -9.33 0.51
N ALA A 31 -10.04 -10.00 0.86
CA ALA A 31 -8.71 -9.52 0.50
C ALA A 31 -8.13 -10.47 -0.56
N ALA A 32 -8.71 -10.43 -1.76
CA ALA A 32 -7.99 -10.93 -2.92
C ALA A 32 -6.69 -10.10 -2.98
N THR A 33 -5.53 -10.74 -2.91
CA THR A 33 -4.27 -10.10 -3.31
C THR A 33 -4.48 -9.66 -4.75
N TYR A 34 -4.83 -8.39 -4.94
CA TYR A 34 -5.07 -7.84 -6.27
C TYR A 34 -3.71 -7.90 -6.96
N VAL A 35 -3.57 -8.78 -7.95
CA VAL A 35 -2.36 -8.82 -8.76
C VAL A 35 -2.39 -7.56 -9.61
N LEU A 36 -1.74 -6.50 -9.12
CA LEU A 36 -1.59 -5.24 -9.82
C LEU A 36 -0.71 -5.49 -11.05
N LYS A 37 -1.28 -5.26 -12.23
CA LYS A 37 -0.57 -5.43 -13.50
C LYS A 37 -0.58 -4.14 -14.29
N GLN A 38 0.60 -3.71 -14.71
CA GLN A 38 0.75 -2.65 -15.71
C GLN A 38 0.77 -3.30 -17.08
N ARG A 39 -0.07 -2.82 -18.00
CA ARG A 39 -0.15 -3.32 -19.37
C ARG A 39 0.72 -2.46 -20.27
N PRO A 40 1.71 -3.03 -20.98
CA PRO A 40 2.40 -2.30 -22.03
C PRO A 40 1.40 -1.94 -23.13
N ILE A 41 1.66 -0.86 -23.86
CA ILE A 41 0.88 -0.57 -25.06
C ILE A 41 1.15 -1.69 -26.08
N SER A 42 0.09 -2.39 -26.47
CA SER A 42 0.15 -3.42 -27.49
C SER A 42 -1.04 -3.26 -28.42
N VAL A 43 -0.78 -3.17 -29.72
CA VAL A 43 -1.82 -3.14 -30.75
C VAL A 43 -1.65 -4.40 -31.58
N THR A 44 -2.65 -5.28 -31.56
CA THR A 44 -2.70 -6.49 -32.39
C THR A 44 -3.61 -6.25 -33.57
N LEU A 45 -3.06 -6.31 -34.79
CA LEU A 45 -3.82 -6.16 -36.04
C LEU A 45 -3.85 -7.50 -36.76
N ASP A 46 -5.04 -7.98 -37.13
CA ASP A 46 -5.19 -9.16 -37.96
C ASP A 46 -5.17 -8.79 -39.47
N GLY A 47 -5.08 -9.80 -40.33
CA GLY A 47 -4.98 -9.61 -41.79
C GLY A 47 -6.07 -8.68 -42.36
N PRO A 48 -7.37 -8.92 -42.08
CA PRO A 48 -8.44 -8.03 -42.52
C PRO A 48 -8.33 -6.60 -41.97
N THR A 49 -7.94 -6.42 -40.70
CA THR A 49 -7.76 -5.10 -40.11
C THR A 49 -6.61 -4.34 -40.76
N ILE A 50 -5.49 -5.01 -41.03
CA ILE A 50 -4.34 -4.42 -41.74
C ILE A 50 -4.76 -3.94 -43.13
N PHE A 51 -5.47 -4.79 -43.90
CA PHE A 51 -5.93 -4.44 -45.23
C PHE A 51 -6.88 -3.23 -45.20
N THR A 52 -7.85 -3.24 -44.28
CA THR A 52 -8.83 -2.17 -44.14
C THR A 52 -8.19 -0.84 -43.72
N LEU A 53 -7.29 -0.86 -42.72
CA LEU A 53 -6.58 0.35 -42.28
C LEU A 53 -5.69 0.92 -43.39
N THR A 54 -5.01 0.04 -44.14
CA THR A 54 -4.16 0.46 -45.26
C THR A 54 -4.99 1.10 -46.37
N ALA A 55 -6.11 0.50 -46.76
CA ALA A 55 -7.01 1.06 -47.76
C ALA A 55 -7.62 2.39 -47.30
N ALA A 56 -8.05 2.49 -46.04
CA ALA A 56 -8.57 3.72 -45.46
C ALA A 56 -7.52 4.83 -45.42
N LEU A 57 -6.27 4.51 -45.10
CA LEU A 57 -5.17 5.47 -45.10
C LEU A 57 -4.86 6.01 -46.50
N ILE A 58 -4.80 5.13 -47.51
CA ILE A 58 -4.62 5.52 -48.91
C ILE A 58 -5.74 6.47 -49.33
N PHE A 59 -6.99 6.13 -49.02
CA PHE A 59 -8.14 6.99 -49.29
C PHE A 59 -8.02 8.35 -48.59
N LEU A 60 -7.64 8.37 -47.31
CA LEU A 60 -7.50 9.61 -46.54
C LEU A 60 -6.45 10.54 -47.16
N ILE A 61 -5.30 9.98 -47.59
CA ILE A 61 -4.19 10.74 -48.21
C ILE A 61 -4.61 11.35 -49.55
N HIS A 62 -5.39 10.65 -50.37
CA HIS A 62 -5.78 11.13 -51.69
C HIS A 62 -6.97 12.09 -51.69
N PHE A 63 -7.91 11.94 -50.76
CA PHE A 63 -9.18 12.65 -50.77
C PHE A 63 -9.33 13.71 -49.66
N THR A 64 -8.33 13.86 -48.78
CA THR A 64 -8.34 14.83 -47.68
C THR A 64 -7.14 15.78 -47.76
N LYS A 65 -7.23 16.97 -47.15
CA LYS A 65 -6.09 17.90 -47.05
C LYS A 65 -4.94 17.25 -46.26
N GLN A 66 -3.72 17.39 -46.76
CA GLN A 66 -2.51 16.83 -46.16
C GLN A 66 -2.36 17.17 -44.66
N SER A 67 -2.60 18.43 -44.27
CA SER A 67 -2.48 18.86 -42.86
C SER A 67 -3.43 18.13 -41.92
N ILE A 68 -4.63 17.76 -42.39
CA ILE A 68 -5.60 17.00 -41.59
C ILE A 68 -5.11 15.57 -41.38
N VAL A 69 -4.58 14.95 -42.44
CA VAL A 69 -4.01 13.59 -42.38
C VAL A 69 -2.82 13.54 -41.42
N GLU A 70 -1.92 14.51 -41.49
CA GLU A 70 -0.76 14.60 -40.58
C GLU A 70 -1.19 14.74 -39.12
N ILE A 71 -2.14 15.64 -38.82
CA ILE A 71 -2.68 15.79 -37.46
C ILE A 71 -3.31 14.49 -36.99
N PHE A 72 -4.11 13.82 -37.83
CA PHE A 72 -4.75 12.57 -37.48
C PHE A 72 -3.72 11.46 -37.16
N LEU A 73 -2.73 11.28 -38.03
CA LEU A 73 -1.67 10.28 -37.85
C LEU A 73 -0.83 10.52 -36.61
N ALA A 74 -0.59 11.78 -36.24
CA ALA A 74 0.12 12.12 -35.01
C ALA A 74 -0.76 11.94 -33.76
N THR A 75 -2.04 12.30 -33.84
CA THR A 75 -2.95 12.35 -32.68
C THR A 75 -3.40 10.96 -32.25
N VAL A 76 -3.66 10.03 -33.19
CA VAL A 76 -4.17 8.69 -32.85
C VAL A 76 -3.23 7.91 -31.92
N PRO A 77 -1.91 7.77 -32.20
CA PRO A 77 -0.98 7.09 -31.29
C PRO A 77 -0.90 7.77 -29.92
N ILE A 78 -0.93 9.11 -29.88
CA ILE A 78 -0.90 9.88 -28.62
C ILE A 78 -2.14 9.57 -27.78
N LEU A 79 -3.33 9.54 -28.39
CA LEU A 79 -4.57 9.20 -27.69
C LEU A 79 -4.56 7.76 -27.18
N LEU A 80 -4.02 6.81 -27.95
CA LEU A 80 -3.87 5.42 -27.51
C LEU A 80 -2.89 5.30 -26.33
N LEU A 81 -1.78 6.05 -26.35
CA LEU A 81 -0.84 6.12 -25.23
C LEU A 81 -1.49 6.69 -23.97
N ILE A 82 -2.20 7.82 -24.09
CA ILE A 82 -2.93 8.44 -22.98
C ILE A 82 -4.01 7.49 -22.44
N HIS A 83 -4.74 6.81 -23.31
CA HIS A 83 -5.77 5.86 -22.90
C HIS A 83 -5.18 4.67 -22.14
N ASN A 84 -4.09 4.08 -22.66
CA ASN A 84 -3.41 2.98 -21.99
C ASN A 84 -2.83 3.41 -20.64
N ASP A 85 -2.16 4.57 -20.58
CA ASP A 85 -1.59 5.09 -19.34
C ASP A 85 -2.67 5.47 -18.31
N TYR A 86 -3.81 6.01 -18.76
CA TYR A 86 -4.97 6.25 -17.90
C TYR A 86 -5.53 4.95 -17.32
N ASN A 87 -5.70 3.90 -18.13
CA ASN A 87 -6.16 2.60 -17.64
C ASN A 87 -5.17 1.97 -16.66
N ASN A 88 -3.86 2.12 -16.91
CA ASN A 88 -2.82 1.70 -15.98
C ASN A 88 -2.86 2.47 -14.66
N PHE A 89 -3.13 3.78 -14.71
CA PHE A 89 -3.35 4.61 -13.52
C PHE A 89 -4.56 4.15 -12.71
N ILE A 90 -5.70 3.93 -13.35
CA ILE A 90 -6.90 3.40 -12.68
C ILE A 90 -6.64 1.99 -12.12
N GLY A 91 -5.87 1.17 -12.84
CA GLY A 91 -5.51 -0.19 -12.45
C GLY A 91 -4.61 -0.29 -11.20
N LEU A 92 -3.98 0.81 -10.76
CA LEU A 92 -3.24 0.86 -9.49
C LEU A 92 -4.18 0.92 -8.26
N GLY A 93 -5.48 1.12 -8.49
CA GLY A 93 -6.49 1.20 -7.44
C GLY A 93 -6.58 2.58 -6.77
N PRO A 94 -7.34 2.67 -5.66
CA PRO A 94 -7.51 3.93 -4.93
C PRO A 94 -6.22 4.32 -4.20
N GLY A 95 -6.03 5.62 -3.91
CA GLY A 95 -4.90 6.14 -3.14
C GLY A 95 -5.10 7.62 -2.79
N GLY A 96 -4.00 8.32 -2.47
CA GLY A 96 -4.05 9.75 -2.12
C GLY A 96 -4.64 10.66 -3.22
N THR A 97 -4.40 10.30 -4.48
CA THR A 97 -4.98 10.95 -5.66
C THR A 97 -6.21 10.18 -6.15
N PRO A 98 -7.36 10.84 -6.37
CA PRO A 98 -8.57 10.17 -6.84
C PRO A 98 -8.37 9.47 -8.19
N ALA A 99 -8.96 8.29 -8.35
CA ALA A 99 -8.99 7.52 -9.60
C ALA A 99 -9.98 8.13 -10.62
N THR A 100 -9.76 9.38 -10.99
CA THR A 100 -10.55 10.14 -11.97
C THR A 100 -9.65 10.70 -13.06
N PHE A 101 -10.23 11.16 -14.16
CA PHE A 101 -9.47 11.84 -15.22
C PHE A 101 -8.73 13.09 -14.72
N GLN A 102 -9.34 13.87 -13.82
CA GLN A 102 -8.67 15.01 -13.19
C GLN A 102 -7.47 14.57 -12.34
N GLY A 103 -7.61 13.47 -11.60
CA GLY A 103 -6.50 12.85 -10.87
C GLY A 103 -5.37 12.45 -11.81
N TYR A 104 -5.69 11.80 -12.93
CA TYR A 104 -4.72 11.44 -13.96
C TYR A 104 -3.97 12.65 -14.52
N VAL A 105 -4.66 13.74 -14.88
CA VAL A 105 -4.01 14.96 -15.38
C VAL A 105 -3.05 15.53 -14.34
N ARG A 106 -3.44 15.55 -13.06
CA ARG A 106 -2.58 15.97 -11.95
C ARG A 106 -1.34 15.08 -11.85
N ILE A 107 -1.50 13.77 -11.96
CA ILE A 107 -0.39 12.81 -11.95
C ILE A 107 0.53 13.00 -13.16
N ALA A 108 -0.01 13.16 -14.35
CA ALA A 108 0.77 13.42 -15.56
C ALA A 108 1.63 14.68 -15.41
N TRP A 109 1.07 15.75 -14.82
CA TRP A 109 1.84 16.96 -14.49
C TRP A 109 2.94 16.68 -13.46
N LEU A 110 2.62 16.01 -12.34
CA LEU A 110 3.58 15.72 -11.27
C LEU A 110 4.73 14.81 -11.74
N ARG A 111 4.47 13.87 -12.66
CA ARG A 111 5.48 12.97 -13.22
C ARG A 111 6.60 13.72 -13.94
N LEU A 112 6.35 14.90 -14.51
CA LEU A 112 7.38 15.73 -15.16
C LEU A 112 8.45 16.21 -14.16
N TRP A 113 8.12 16.24 -12.87
CA TRP A 113 8.95 16.74 -11.78
C TRP A 113 9.42 15.65 -10.83
N ALA A 114 9.08 14.39 -11.10
CA ALA A 114 9.46 13.26 -10.28
C ALA A 114 10.99 13.06 -10.32
N ILE A 115 11.55 12.55 -9.22
CA ILE A 115 12.96 12.13 -9.18
C ILE A 115 13.19 11.06 -10.24
N ARG A 116 14.29 11.19 -10.98
CA ARG A 116 14.67 10.23 -12.02
C ARG A 116 15.29 8.97 -11.45
N ASP A 117 16.04 9.12 -10.36
CA ASP A 117 16.67 8.02 -9.65
C ASP A 117 16.09 7.91 -8.23
N PRO A 118 15.19 6.93 -7.98
CA PRO A 118 14.63 6.69 -6.66
C PRO A 118 15.60 5.96 -5.71
N PHE A 119 16.80 5.60 -6.16
CA PHE A 119 17.79 4.85 -5.36
C PHE A 119 18.93 5.72 -4.84
N SER A 120 18.90 7.03 -5.10
CA SER A 120 19.83 8.00 -4.53
C SER A 120 19.25 8.68 -3.28
N PRO A 121 19.88 8.54 -2.10
CA PRO A 121 19.39 9.16 -0.86
C PRO A 121 19.46 10.69 -0.91
N PRO A 122 18.58 11.41 -0.18
CA PRO A 122 18.73 12.85 0.01
C PRO A 122 19.96 13.15 0.88
N LYS A 123 20.40 14.41 0.89
CA LYS A 123 21.51 14.84 1.76
C LYS A 123 20.97 15.15 3.16
N PRO A 124 21.67 14.74 4.24
CA PRO A 124 21.32 15.16 5.60
C PRO A 124 21.29 16.68 5.74
N ASP A 125 20.33 17.19 6.52
CA ASP A 125 20.28 18.58 6.94
C ASP A 125 20.76 18.67 8.40
N PRO A 126 21.95 19.25 8.68
CA PRO A 126 22.50 19.34 10.04
C PRO A 126 21.63 20.13 11.02
N SER A 127 20.68 20.94 10.53
CA SER A 127 19.77 21.72 11.38
C SER A 127 18.56 20.90 11.86
N ARG A 128 18.31 19.74 11.25
CA ARG A 128 17.17 18.89 11.55
C ARG A 128 17.54 17.87 12.61
N ARG A 129 16.63 17.67 13.57
CA ARG A 129 16.76 16.63 14.60
C ARG A 129 15.94 15.41 14.22
N PRO A 130 16.37 14.18 14.52
CA PRO A 130 17.70 13.82 15.03
C PRO A 130 18.81 14.10 14.01
N GLU A 131 20.04 14.38 14.48
CA GLU A 131 21.19 14.76 13.62
C GLU A 131 21.74 13.60 12.77
N ARG A 132 21.41 12.36 13.15
CA ARG A 132 21.89 11.13 12.52
C ARG A 132 20.81 10.04 12.59
N GLY A 133 20.85 9.13 11.62
CA GLY A 133 20.02 7.91 11.60
C GLY A 133 20.48 6.87 12.62
N ILE A 134 19.66 5.84 12.91
CA ILE A 134 19.99 4.80 13.91
C ILE A 134 20.43 3.46 13.31
N LEU A 135 20.22 3.23 12.02
CA LEU A 135 20.54 1.94 11.40
C LEU A 135 22.05 1.69 11.29
N HIS A 136 22.89 2.71 11.48
CA HIS A 136 24.34 2.55 11.51
C HIS A 136 24.84 1.75 12.73
N ASP A 137 24.11 1.76 13.86
CA ASP A 137 24.47 1.02 15.07
C ASP A 137 24.33 -0.49 14.89
N SER A 138 23.34 -0.88 14.08
CA SER A 138 23.05 -2.26 13.72
C SER A 138 22.63 -2.25 12.25
N PRO A 139 23.57 -2.45 11.31
CA PRO A 139 23.30 -2.40 9.88
C PRO A 139 22.24 -3.42 9.45
N LEU A 140 21.58 -3.15 8.32
CA LEU A 140 20.62 -4.09 7.75
C LEU A 140 21.35 -5.15 6.92
N PRO A 141 20.89 -6.41 6.93
CA PRO A 141 21.38 -7.39 5.98
C PRO A 141 20.91 -7.03 4.56
N TYR A 142 21.58 -7.55 3.54
CA TYR A 142 21.09 -7.41 2.16
C TYR A 142 19.77 -8.17 1.99
N ARG A 143 18.80 -7.52 1.34
CA ARG A 143 17.56 -8.18 0.97
C ARG A 143 17.85 -9.23 -0.13
N PRO A 144 17.46 -10.51 0.05
CA PRO A 144 17.70 -11.53 -0.95
C PRO A 144 16.92 -11.31 -2.25
N GLY A 145 17.62 -11.40 -3.38
CA GLY A 145 17.03 -11.34 -4.72
C GLY A 145 16.98 -9.94 -5.34
N PRO A 146 16.38 -9.80 -6.54
CA PRO A 146 16.22 -8.51 -7.19
C PRO A 146 15.21 -7.64 -6.44
N ARG A 147 15.28 -6.32 -6.64
CA ARG A 147 14.27 -5.39 -6.11
C ARG A 147 12.90 -5.67 -6.75
N PRO A 148 11.81 -5.47 -6.01
CA PRO A 148 10.47 -5.48 -6.57
C PRO A 148 10.28 -4.43 -7.66
N ILE A 149 9.41 -4.75 -8.60
CA ILE A 149 8.91 -3.83 -9.61
C ILE A 149 7.88 -2.92 -8.96
N VAL A 150 8.07 -1.61 -9.10
CA VAL A 150 7.16 -0.60 -8.55
C VAL A 150 6.63 0.28 -9.69
N ALA A 151 5.34 0.61 -9.64
CA ALA A 151 4.70 1.50 -10.61
C ALA A 151 3.86 2.57 -9.93
N GLY A 152 3.60 3.64 -10.69
CA GLY A 152 2.84 4.79 -10.22
C GLY A 152 3.68 5.77 -9.39
N ILE A 153 3.07 6.92 -9.13
CA ILE A 153 3.64 7.98 -8.28
C ILE A 153 2.70 8.42 -7.17
N ALA A 154 1.38 8.23 -7.32
CA ALA A 154 0.32 8.49 -6.35
C ALA A 154 -1.02 8.04 -6.98
N PRO A 155 -1.49 6.81 -6.72
CA PRO A 155 -0.86 5.79 -5.88
C PRO A 155 0.47 5.28 -6.45
N GLN A 156 1.38 4.87 -5.57
CA GLN A 156 2.59 4.12 -5.88
C GLN A 156 2.40 2.68 -5.36
N ARG A 157 2.74 1.68 -6.16
CA ARG A 157 2.46 0.26 -5.87
C ARG A 157 3.60 -0.67 -6.22
N GLN A 158 3.81 -1.66 -5.38
CA GLN A 158 4.64 -2.83 -5.62
C GLN A 158 3.81 -3.83 -6.45
N LEU A 159 4.38 -4.32 -7.56
CA LEU A 159 3.67 -5.15 -8.53
C LEU A 159 4.00 -6.65 -8.42
N ASP A 160 5.09 -6.99 -7.76
CA ASP A 160 5.58 -8.35 -7.58
C ASP A 160 6.17 -8.54 -6.17
N GLN A 161 6.62 -9.76 -5.86
CA GLN A 161 7.21 -10.08 -4.55
C GLN A 161 6.34 -9.66 -3.35
N HIS A 162 5.01 -9.76 -3.51
CA HIS A 162 4.05 -9.38 -2.47
C HIS A 162 4.28 -10.18 -1.20
N GLY A 163 4.16 -9.52 -0.05
CA GLY A 163 4.17 -10.19 1.25
C GLY A 163 2.93 -11.06 1.43
N THR A 164 3.03 -12.11 2.24
CA THR A 164 1.86 -12.96 2.53
C THR A 164 0.85 -12.20 3.42
N LEU A 165 -0.42 -12.57 3.33
CA LEU A 165 -1.47 -11.97 4.15
C LEU A 165 -1.21 -12.13 5.65
N GLN A 166 -0.56 -13.22 6.04
CA GLN A 166 -0.13 -13.50 7.41
C GLN A 166 0.85 -12.42 7.92
N HIS A 167 1.92 -12.14 7.17
CA HIS A 167 2.92 -11.13 7.57
C HIS A 167 2.34 -9.72 7.53
N TYR A 168 1.43 -9.43 6.60
CA TYR A 168 0.68 -8.18 6.58
C TYR A 168 -0.17 -7.99 7.85
N ARG A 169 -0.90 -9.03 8.27
CA ARG A 169 -1.71 -8.99 9.50
C ARG A 169 -0.84 -8.88 10.75
N ALA A 170 0.26 -9.62 10.81
CA ALA A 170 1.23 -9.55 11.90
C ALA A 170 1.82 -8.13 12.03
N LEU A 171 2.20 -7.52 10.91
CA LEU A 171 2.68 -6.14 10.86
C LEU A 171 1.64 -5.15 11.37
N ARG A 172 0.39 -5.24 10.89
CA ARG A 172 -0.71 -4.37 11.35
C ARG A 172 -0.95 -4.49 12.86
N ARG A 173 -1.03 -5.72 13.37
CA ARG A 173 -1.22 -5.97 14.81
C ARG A 173 -0.05 -5.45 15.63
N THR A 174 1.18 -5.56 15.13
CA THR A 174 2.36 -5.02 15.79
C THR A 174 2.26 -3.49 15.95
N LEU A 175 1.80 -2.79 14.90
CA LEU A 175 1.58 -1.33 14.95
C LEU A 175 0.42 -0.94 15.87
N GLU A 176 -0.70 -1.66 15.80
CA GLU A 176 -1.86 -1.45 16.67
C GLU A 176 -1.51 -1.70 18.15
N ASN A 177 -0.74 -2.76 18.44
CA ASN A 177 -0.27 -3.06 19.78
C ASN A 177 0.70 -2.00 20.31
N LEU A 178 1.62 -1.49 19.47
CA LEU A 178 2.48 -0.37 19.85
C LEU A 178 1.64 0.86 20.23
N ALA A 179 0.65 1.22 19.41
CA ALA A 179 -0.23 2.35 19.69
C ALA A 179 -1.08 2.14 20.95
N HIS A 180 -1.48 0.90 21.24
CA HIS A 180 -2.22 0.58 22.45
C HIS A 180 -1.33 0.63 23.71
N THR A 181 -0.16 0.00 23.66
CA THR A 181 0.78 -0.09 24.80
C THR A 181 1.48 1.23 25.12
N ARG A 182 1.67 2.09 24.12
CA ARG A 182 2.28 3.42 24.22
C ARG A 182 1.29 4.51 23.79
N SER A 183 0.07 4.44 24.31
CA SER A 183 -1.05 5.31 23.91
C SER A 183 -0.81 6.80 24.14
N GLU A 184 0.12 7.15 25.03
CA GLU A 184 0.59 8.52 25.32
C GLU A 184 1.51 9.08 24.23
N LYS A 185 2.19 8.22 23.46
CA LYS A 185 3.10 8.61 22.37
C LYS A 185 2.48 8.41 20.99
N PHE A 186 1.68 7.36 20.82
CA PHE A 186 1.22 6.91 19.51
C PHE A 186 -0.30 6.73 19.42
N GLY A 187 -0.78 6.67 18.18
CA GLY A 187 -2.14 6.29 17.82
C GLY A 187 -2.18 5.68 16.41
N THR A 188 -3.23 4.91 16.12
CA THR A 188 -3.48 4.40 14.77
C THR A 188 -4.71 5.06 14.17
N ALA A 189 -4.64 5.40 12.88
CA ALA A 189 -5.76 5.93 12.12
C ALA A 189 -5.59 5.59 10.63
N ARG A 190 -6.56 5.99 9.80
CA ARG A 190 -6.41 5.93 8.34
C ARG A 190 -5.31 6.89 7.89
N SER A 191 -4.38 6.45 7.04
CA SER A 191 -3.30 7.31 6.52
C SER A 191 -3.87 8.57 5.89
N CYS A 192 -3.24 9.71 6.11
CA CYS A 192 -3.67 10.98 5.52
C CYS A 192 -3.04 11.24 4.14
N LEU A 193 -1.86 10.67 3.87
CA LEU A 193 -1.23 10.71 2.55
C LEU A 193 -1.90 9.74 1.59
N GLU A 194 -1.99 8.46 1.99
CA GLU A 194 -2.57 7.43 1.13
C GLU A 194 -4.09 7.45 1.13
N LYS A 195 -4.69 8.06 2.16
CA LYS A 195 -6.14 8.09 2.39
C LYS A 195 -6.72 6.68 2.42
N HIS A 196 -5.94 5.64 2.65
CA HIS A 196 -6.35 4.23 2.75
C HIS A 196 -5.32 3.51 3.62
N GLY A 197 -5.67 2.34 4.15
CA GLY A 197 -4.76 1.55 5.00
C GLY A 197 -4.52 2.12 6.40
N LEU A 198 -3.84 1.31 7.19
CA LEU A 198 -3.47 1.59 8.58
C LEU A 198 -2.24 2.50 8.61
N GLY A 199 -2.35 3.66 9.25
CA GLY A 199 -1.25 4.56 9.57
C GLY A 199 -0.95 4.57 11.07
N LEU A 200 0.34 4.60 11.41
CA LEU A 200 0.84 4.88 12.75
C LEU A 200 1.16 6.37 12.86
N PHE A 201 0.67 7.03 13.90
CA PHE A 201 0.84 8.45 14.14
C PHE A 201 1.51 8.71 15.49
N ALA A 202 2.46 9.63 15.52
CA ALA A 202 3.04 10.18 16.73
C ALA A 202 2.21 11.38 17.23
N ARG A 203 1.99 11.47 18.54
CA ARG A 203 1.25 12.59 19.17
C ARG A 203 2.10 13.85 19.33
N HIS A 204 3.40 13.68 19.52
CA HIS A 204 4.36 14.76 19.73
C HIS A 204 5.56 14.65 18.77
N PRO A 205 5.33 14.73 17.45
CA PRO A 205 6.39 14.63 16.45
C PRO A 205 7.33 15.84 16.49
N VAL A 206 8.62 15.58 16.43
CA VAL A 206 9.66 16.59 16.15
C VAL A 206 9.69 16.89 14.66
N ASN A 207 9.55 15.87 13.82
CA ASN A 207 9.40 16.00 12.37
C ASN A 207 7.96 15.74 11.95
N VAL A 208 7.20 16.82 11.75
CA VAL A 208 5.79 16.73 11.37
C VAL A 208 5.67 16.43 9.88
N THR A 209 5.16 15.24 9.56
CA THR A 209 4.57 14.94 8.25
C THR A 209 3.14 14.52 8.47
N CYS A 210 2.19 15.16 7.79
CA CYS A 210 0.79 14.74 7.75
C CYS A 210 0.22 14.39 9.15
N ASN A 211 0.13 15.39 10.04
CA ASN A 211 -0.33 15.21 11.43
C ASN A 211 0.50 14.20 12.27
N GLY A 212 1.78 14.02 11.96
CA GLY A 212 2.67 13.14 12.72
C GLY A 212 2.67 11.68 12.25
N GLU A 213 2.25 11.42 11.01
CA GLU A 213 2.29 10.08 10.42
C GLU A 213 3.74 9.57 10.33
N VAL A 214 4.00 8.47 11.03
CA VAL A 214 5.30 7.78 11.06
C VAL A 214 5.43 6.89 9.83
N CYS A 215 4.45 6.00 9.66
CA CYS A 215 4.36 5.10 8.53
C CYS A 215 2.91 4.72 8.26
N HIS A 216 2.65 4.23 7.05
CA HIS A 216 1.40 3.54 6.74
C HIS A 216 1.63 2.30 5.90
N VAL A 217 0.72 1.35 6.01
CA VAL A 217 0.74 0.07 5.29
C VAL A 217 -0.32 0.06 4.21
N HIS A 218 0.06 -0.26 2.98
CA HIS A 218 -0.85 -0.42 1.87
C HIS A 218 -1.65 -1.71 2.03
N GLU A 219 -2.97 -1.65 1.84
CA GLU A 219 -3.82 -2.85 1.89
C GLU A 219 -3.70 -3.69 0.62
N SER A 220 -3.35 -3.08 -0.51
CA SER A 220 -3.35 -3.74 -1.81
C SER A 220 -2.12 -4.61 -2.08
N ASP A 221 -0.93 -4.14 -1.71
CA ASP A 221 0.35 -4.80 -2.01
C ASP A 221 1.23 -5.06 -0.77
N HIS A 222 0.74 -4.66 0.42
CA HIS A 222 1.39 -4.80 1.72
C HIS A 222 2.71 -4.07 1.89
N SER A 223 3.05 -3.19 0.94
CA SER A 223 4.21 -2.30 1.06
C SER A 223 3.91 -1.14 2.02
N LEU A 224 4.93 -0.36 2.37
CA LEU A 224 4.81 0.73 3.31
C LEU A 224 5.36 2.02 2.76
N HIS A 225 4.79 3.14 3.18
CA HIS A 225 5.51 4.41 3.15
C HIS A 225 5.79 4.93 4.55
N MET A 226 6.92 5.63 4.68
CA MET A 226 7.36 6.23 5.93
C MET A 226 8.37 7.34 5.67
N ASN A 227 8.70 8.10 6.73
CA ASN A 227 9.77 9.09 6.72
C ASN A 227 10.96 8.56 7.52
N LEU A 228 12.17 8.64 6.96
CA LEU A 228 13.41 8.21 7.62
C LEU A 228 14.45 9.33 7.60
N HIS A 229 15.38 9.29 8.54
CA HIS A 229 16.57 10.15 8.45
C HIS A 229 17.35 9.83 7.16
N PRO A 230 17.93 10.82 6.46
CA PRO A 230 18.69 10.58 5.21
C PRO A 230 19.78 9.50 5.31
N ASP A 231 20.43 9.34 6.46
CA ASP A 231 21.38 8.25 6.71
C ASP A 231 20.72 6.86 6.70
N ASP A 232 19.53 6.74 7.31
CA ASP A 232 18.77 5.49 7.35
C ASP A 232 18.17 5.19 5.96
N ILE A 233 17.79 6.22 5.20
CA ILE A 233 17.43 6.08 3.79
C ILE A 233 18.61 5.49 3.02
N ALA A 234 19.82 6.02 3.21
CA ALA A 234 21.01 5.51 2.52
C ALA A 234 21.23 4.01 2.80
N GLU A 235 21.07 3.56 4.06
CA GLU A 235 21.19 2.15 4.43
C GLU A 235 20.06 1.30 3.82
N VAL A 236 18.79 1.71 3.94
CA VAL A 236 17.63 1.00 3.38
C VAL A 236 17.75 0.85 1.87
N LEU A 237 18.16 1.91 1.17
CA LEU A 237 18.40 1.88 -0.26
C LEU A 237 19.58 0.97 -0.57
N ALA A 238 20.75 1.13 0.05
CA ALA A 238 21.95 0.33 -0.22
C ALA A 238 21.72 -1.17 -0.03
N LYS A 239 20.89 -1.56 0.96
CA LYS A 239 20.62 -2.95 1.32
C LYS A 239 19.44 -3.58 0.58
N GLY A 240 18.71 -2.84 -0.25
CA GLY A 240 17.67 -3.41 -1.10
C GLY A 240 16.26 -3.44 -0.50
N TRP A 241 16.02 -2.72 0.61
CA TRP A 241 14.77 -2.78 1.38
C TRP A 241 13.70 -1.80 0.92
N GLY A 242 14.06 -0.81 0.11
CA GLY A 242 13.10 0.18 -0.38
C GLY A 242 13.60 1.00 -1.54
N GLN A 243 12.78 1.99 -1.91
CA GLN A 243 13.08 3.02 -2.91
C GLN A 243 12.40 4.33 -2.50
N ARG A 244 12.97 5.47 -2.87
CA ARG A 244 12.36 6.78 -2.57
C ARG A 244 11.04 6.95 -3.31
N HIS A 245 10.15 7.75 -2.72
CA HIS A 245 8.92 8.11 -3.37
C HIS A 245 9.23 9.04 -4.56
N PRO A 246 8.65 8.85 -5.76
CA PRO A 246 8.97 9.65 -6.94
C PRO A 246 8.80 11.16 -6.74
N LEU A 247 7.86 11.54 -5.86
CA LEU A 247 7.57 12.94 -5.51
C LEU A 247 8.39 13.49 -4.33
N ALA A 248 9.31 12.72 -3.76
CA ALA A 248 10.17 13.16 -2.65
C ALA A 248 11.36 14.00 -3.16
N CYS A 249 11.08 15.15 -3.78
CA CYS A 249 12.11 16.08 -4.28
C CYS A 249 11.92 17.49 -3.74
N LYS A 250 13.00 18.27 -3.77
CA LYS A 250 12.93 19.74 -3.68
C LYS A 250 12.23 20.24 -4.94
N GLY A 251 10.98 20.63 -4.82
CA GLY A 251 10.23 21.15 -5.96
C GLY A 251 10.88 22.43 -6.50
N TRP A 252 10.99 22.54 -7.82
CA TRP A 252 11.58 23.73 -8.47
C TRP A 252 10.68 24.96 -8.39
N PHE A 253 9.35 24.77 -8.25
CA PHE A 253 8.35 25.83 -8.29
C PHE A 253 7.36 25.79 -7.11
N GLY A 254 7.70 25.09 -6.02
CA GLY A 254 6.85 24.96 -4.84
C GLY A 254 7.13 23.72 -4.02
N SER A 255 6.40 23.56 -2.91
CA SER A 255 6.50 22.37 -2.06
C SER A 255 5.87 21.16 -2.74
N MET A 256 6.59 20.03 -2.78
CA MET A 256 6.03 18.77 -3.24
C MET A 256 5.00 18.22 -2.24
N PRO A 257 4.09 17.32 -2.67
CA PRO A 257 3.05 16.78 -1.79
C PRO A 257 3.59 15.94 -0.63
N VAL A 258 4.84 15.47 -0.73
CA VAL A 258 5.52 14.63 0.26
C VAL A 258 6.91 15.19 0.54
N PRO A 259 7.45 14.99 1.76
CA PRO A 259 8.79 15.45 2.11
C PRO A 259 9.88 14.64 1.38
N GLU A 260 11.11 15.15 1.37
CA GLU A 260 12.24 14.51 0.71
C GLU A 260 12.66 13.19 1.34
N GLU A 261 12.35 13.03 2.62
CA GLU A 261 12.63 11.86 3.45
C GLU A 261 11.61 10.73 3.25
N PHE A 262 10.62 10.94 2.39
CA PHE A 262 9.57 9.98 2.14
C PHE A 262 10.02 8.88 1.18
N LEU A 263 9.85 7.64 1.60
CA LEU A 263 10.22 6.46 0.81
C LEU A 263 9.19 5.35 0.94
N MET A 264 9.32 4.39 0.03
CA MET A 264 8.60 3.13 0.03
C MET A 264 9.51 2.03 0.57
N VAL A 265 9.05 1.28 1.56
CA VAL A 265 9.66 0.04 2.03
C VAL A 265 8.85 -1.13 1.47
N TYR A 266 9.55 -2.13 0.95
CA TYR A 266 8.91 -3.26 0.29
C TYR A 266 8.19 -4.17 1.29
N ALA A 267 7.15 -4.85 0.81
CA ALA A 267 6.37 -5.78 1.62
C ALA A 267 7.23 -6.95 2.14
N PRO A 268 7.12 -7.34 3.44
CA PRO A 268 7.87 -8.46 3.98
C PRO A 268 7.31 -9.80 3.47
N ARG A 269 8.19 -10.65 2.94
CA ARG A 269 7.84 -11.96 2.35
C ARG A 269 7.75 -13.08 3.39
N ASP A 270 8.53 -12.98 4.45
CA ASP A 270 8.70 -13.98 5.50
C ASP A 270 8.95 -13.34 6.88
N ASP A 271 9.08 -14.16 7.92
CA ASP A 271 9.27 -13.73 9.30
C ASP A 271 10.57 -12.93 9.50
N LEU A 272 11.62 -13.26 8.73
CA LEU A 272 12.90 -12.56 8.81
C LEU A 272 12.78 -11.17 8.18
N GLU A 273 12.15 -11.05 7.01
CA GLU A 273 11.87 -9.77 6.40
C GLU A 273 10.95 -8.91 7.27
N LEU A 274 9.95 -9.52 7.93
CA LEU A 274 9.06 -8.81 8.84
C LEU A 274 9.83 -8.17 10.00
N GLN A 275 10.76 -8.91 10.63
CA GLN A 275 11.62 -8.35 11.68
C GLN A 275 12.48 -7.18 11.18
N ILE A 276 12.99 -7.28 9.95
CA ILE A 276 13.80 -6.22 9.35
C ILE A 276 12.95 -4.99 9.02
N VAL A 277 11.74 -5.18 8.47
CA VAL A 277 10.78 -4.09 8.24
C VAL A 277 10.42 -3.41 9.56
N CYS A 278 10.21 -4.16 10.64
CA CYS A 278 9.99 -3.57 11.97
C CYS A 278 11.18 -2.73 12.44
N ARG A 279 12.44 -3.16 12.24
CA ARG A 279 13.63 -2.34 12.53
C ARG A 279 13.68 -1.05 11.70
N ILE A 280 13.21 -1.08 10.45
CA ILE A 280 13.11 0.13 9.63
C ILE A 280 12.02 1.06 10.18
N ILE A 281 10.91 0.51 10.68
CA ILE A 281 9.86 1.29 11.36
C ILE A 281 10.38 1.92 12.65
N GLU A 282 11.23 1.22 13.43
CA GLU A 282 11.91 1.81 14.59
C GLU A 282 12.77 3.03 14.18
N ALA A 283 13.45 2.97 13.03
CA ALA A 283 14.17 4.11 12.47
C ALA A 283 13.24 5.26 12.02
N ALA A 284 12.04 4.95 11.54
CA ALA A 284 11.03 5.96 11.23
C ALA A 284 10.50 6.63 12.49
N ILE A 285 10.24 5.86 13.55
CA ILE A 285 9.87 6.40 14.86
C ILE A 285 10.98 7.32 15.37
N TRP A 286 12.23 6.85 15.36
CA TRP A 286 13.39 7.67 15.73
C TRP A 286 13.44 8.99 14.97
N PHE A 287 13.26 8.96 13.65
CA PHE A 287 13.26 10.18 12.85
C PHE A 287 12.09 11.11 13.22
N VAL A 288 10.88 10.58 13.45
CA VAL A 288 9.69 11.40 13.70
C VAL A 288 9.67 12.00 15.10
N ILE A 289 10.05 11.26 16.14
CA ILE A 289 9.94 11.71 17.54
C ILE A 289 11.28 11.92 18.25
N ALA A 290 12.42 11.58 17.63
CA ALA A 290 13.76 11.65 18.24
C ALA A 290 13.91 10.83 19.53
N ASP A 291 13.16 9.74 19.64
CA ASP A 291 13.19 8.79 20.75
C ASP A 291 13.20 7.35 20.22
N ARG A 292 13.86 6.45 20.94
CA ARG A 292 14.00 5.04 20.52
C ARG A 292 12.85 4.22 21.06
N GLU A 293 12.20 3.50 20.17
CA GLU A 293 11.21 2.49 20.52
C GLU A 293 11.60 1.17 19.87
N LYS A 294 11.28 0.07 20.56
CA LYS A 294 11.51 -1.27 20.04
C LYS A 294 10.16 -1.91 19.71
N LEU A 295 10.06 -2.48 18.52
CA LEU A 295 8.88 -3.21 18.08
C LEU A 295 9.06 -4.70 18.39
N ASP A 296 8.19 -5.23 19.25
CA ASP A 296 8.08 -6.67 19.46
C ASP A 296 7.10 -7.24 18.42
N VAL A 297 7.63 -8.00 17.45
CA VAL A 297 6.84 -8.59 16.36
C VAL A 297 5.85 -9.60 16.95
N LEU A 298 4.55 -9.35 16.75
CA LEU A 298 3.50 -10.27 17.18
C LEU A 298 3.18 -11.29 16.07
N PRO A 299 3.37 -12.60 16.30
CA PRO A 299 3.05 -13.61 15.31
C PRO A 299 1.53 -13.69 15.06
N ASP A 300 1.14 -14.21 13.89
CA ASP A 300 -0.27 -14.50 13.62
C ASP A 300 -0.72 -15.72 14.45
N THR A 301 -1.49 -15.48 15.51
CA THR A 301 -1.97 -16.52 16.44
C THR A 301 -2.99 -17.49 15.83
N ALA A 302 -3.33 -17.34 14.54
CA ALA A 302 -4.29 -18.20 13.85
C ALA A 302 -3.85 -19.67 13.70
N ASN A 303 -2.61 -20.04 14.02
CA ASN A 303 -2.12 -21.42 13.90
C ASN A 303 -1.82 -22.12 15.25
N THR A 304 -1.96 -21.43 16.38
CA THR A 304 -1.67 -22.00 17.71
C THR A 304 -2.85 -22.75 18.35
N ASP A 305 -4.08 -22.49 17.90
CA ASP A 305 -5.27 -23.17 18.44
C ASP A 305 -5.51 -24.57 17.83
N GLY A 306 -4.80 -24.91 16.74
CA GLY A 306 -4.88 -26.22 16.08
C GLY A 306 -3.92 -27.28 16.66
N VAL A 307 -2.83 -26.87 17.31
CA VAL A 307 -1.76 -27.80 17.75
C VAL A 307 -1.95 -28.23 19.22
N ILE A 308 -2.60 -27.43 20.06
CA ILE A 308 -2.82 -27.77 21.48
C ILE A 308 -3.95 -28.80 21.68
N ARG A 309 -4.79 -29.08 20.66
CA ARG A 309 -5.82 -30.12 20.73
C ARG A 309 -5.38 -31.54 20.35
N ALA A 310 -4.11 -31.75 19.96
CA ALA A 310 -3.63 -33.06 19.50
C ALA A 310 -2.71 -33.82 20.49
N VAL A 311 -2.41 -33.27 21.67
CA VAL A 311 -1.52 -33.93 22.67
C VAL A 311 -2.19 -34.12 24.04
N GLY A 312 -3.53 -34.11 24.07
CA GLY A 312 -4.34 -34.36 25.27
C GLY A 312 -5.27 -35.55 25.10
N GLY A 313 -4.73 -36.75 24.88
CA GLY A 313 -5.51 -37.97 24.76
C GLY A 313 -4.68 -39.23 25.04
N ASN A 314 -5.00 -39.88 26.17
CA ASN A 314 -4.56 -41.20 26.65
C ASN A 314 -3.15 -41.30 27.25
N PHE A 315 -3.06 -41.16 28.58
CA PHE A 315 -2.93 -42.27 29.54
C PHE A 315 -3.55 -41.87 30.88
#